data_AF-A0A970QYJ3-F1
#
_entry.id   AF-A0A970QYJ3-F1
#
_cell.length_a   1.000
_cell.length_b   1.000
_cell.length_c   1.000
_cell.angle_alpha   90.00
_cell.angle_beta   90.00
_cell.angle_gamma   90.00
#
_symmetry.space_group_name_H-M   'P 1'
#
loop_
_entity.id
_entity.type
_entity.pdbx_description
1 polymer ?
#
loop_
_entity_poly.entity_id
_entity_poly.type
_entity_poly.pdbx_seq_one_letter_code
_entity_poly.pdbx_strand_id
1 'polypeptide(L)'
;MRELWGDFLPMEEMGNISSLGLAYIGDAVFELHIRLKICRQGKLTASKMHDIAVDHVNAHAQSVYVNKLLPVLSDDELSVFKRGRNAKVYSVPRNADLSEYHAATGLEALIGYLFLRGKNDRLAELFDIMIGE
;
A
#
# COMPACT_ATOMS: atom_id res chain seq x y z
N MET A 1 -16.78 6.84 -10.56
CA MET A 1 -15.63 6.10 -10.01
C MET A 1 -15.90 4.62 -9.76
N ARG A 2 -17.11 4.18 -9.34
CA ARG A 2 -17.45 2.74 -9.22
C ARG A 2 -17.35 1.96 -10.55
N GLU A 3 -17.56 2.62 -11.68
CA GLU A 3 -17.59 1.98 -13.01
C GLU A 3 -16.22 1.65 -13.61
N LEU A 4 -15.11 2.15 -13.03
CA LEU A 4 -13.76 1.98 -13.61
C LEU A 4 -12.96 0.79 -13.05
N TRP A 5 -13.44 0.13 -11.99
CA TRP A 5 -12.61 -0.80 -11.19
C TRP A 5 -13.20 -2.21 -11.03
N GLY A 6 -14.34 -2.51 -11.66
CA GLY A 6 -15.06 -3.78 -11.46
C GLY A 6 -15.74 -3.85 -10.10
N ASP A 7 -16.59 -4.86 -9.91
CA ASP A 7 -17.31 -5.07 -8.66
C ASP A 7 -16.32 -5.40 -7.53
N PHE A 8 -16.41 -4.68 -6.40
CA PHE A 8 -15.64 -4.97 -5.19
C PHE A 8 -15.89 -6.41 -4.72
N LEU A 9 -14.85 -7.08 -4.25
CA LEU A 9 -14.95 -8.50 -3.92
C LEU A 9 -15.72 -8.73 -2.60
N PRO A 10 -16.69 -9.65 -2.57
CA PRO A 10 -17.32 -10.11 -1.34
C PRO A 10 -16.29 -10.68 -0.36
N MET A 11 -16.58 -10.63 0.94
CA MET A 11 -15.65 -11.10 1.97
C MET A 11 -15.30 -12.60 1.83
N GLU A 12 -16.21 -13.40 1.28
CA GLU A 12 -15.99 -14.82 0.98
C GLU A 12 -14.89 -15.03 -0.08
N GLU A 13 -14.86 -14.18 -1.11
CA GLU A 13 -13.85 -14.24 -2.17
C GLU A 13 -12.49 -13.67 -1.72
N MET A 14 -12.48 -12.75 -0.74
CA MET A 14 -11.26 -12.22 -0.14
C MET A 14 -10.42 -13.29 0.56
N GLY A 15 -11.06 -14.36 1.07
CA GLY A 15 -10.36 -15.50 1.69
C GLY A 15 -9.48 -16.29 0.72
N ASN A 16 -9.77 -16.21 -0.59
CA ASN A 16 -9.04 -16.92 -1.63
C ASN A 16 -7.77 -16.20 -2.09
N ILE A 17 -7.61 -14.92 -1.72
CA ILE A 17 -6.47 -14.11 -2.12
C ILE A 17 -5.36 -14.28 -1.09
N SER A 18 -4.18 -14.69 -1.55
CA SER A 18 -3.00 -14.80 -0.71
C SER A 18 -2.54 -13.41 -0.23
N SER A 19 -1.78 -13.35 0.86
CA SER A 19 -1.20 -12.09 1.32
C SER A 19 -0.35 -11.40 0.25
N LEU A 20 0.36 -12.17 -0.59
CA LEU A 20 1.14 -11.65 -1.71
C LEU A 20 0.25 -11.16 -2.86
N GLY A 21 -0.91 -11.79 -3.09
CA GLY A 21 -1.90 -11.30 -4.05
C GLY A 21 -2.52 -9.97 -3.61
N LEU A 22 -2.77 -9.81 -2.31
CA LEU A 22 -3.19 -8.53 -1.74
C LEU A 22 -2.09 -7.47 -1.87
N ALA A 23 -0.84 -7.82 -1.54
CA ALA A 23 0.29 -6.91 -1.70
C ALA A 23 0.47 -6.47 -3.16
N TYR A 24 0.34 -7.41 -4.10
CA TYR A 24 0.46 -7.13 -5.53
C TYR A 24 -0.51 -6.05 -6.02
N ILE A 25 -1.79 -6.13 -5.67
CA ILE A 25 -2.74 -5.07 -6.05
C ILE A 25 -2.55 -3.81 -5.22
N GLY A 26 -2.17 -3.94 -3.95
CA GLY A 26 -1.94 -2.82 -3.05
C GLY A 26 -0.77 -1.94 -3.46
N ASP A 27 0.32 -2.52 -3.95
CA ASP A 27 1.46 -1.81 -4.54
C ASP A 27 1.01 -0.91 -5.71
N ALA A 28 0.20 -1.45 -6.63
CA ALA A 28 -0.35 -0.67 -7.74
C ALA A 28 -1.26 0.48 -7.27
N VAL A 29 -2.07 0.25 -6.23
CA VAL A 29 -2.95 1.29 -5.64
C VAL A 29 -2.12 2.37 -4.95
N PHE A 30 -1.08 2.00 -4.21
CA PHE A 30 -0.16 2.94 -3.55
C PHE A 30 0.57 3.80 -4.57
N GLU A 31 1.20 3.17 -5.57
CA GLU A 31 1.91 3.84 -6.66
C GLU A 31 0.99 4.83 -7.39
N LEU A 32 -0.25 4.42 -7.71
CA LEU A 32 -1.21 5.29 -8.37
C LEU A 32 -1.57 6.50 -7.50
N HIS A 33 -1.80 6.30 -6.20
CA HIS A 33 -2.11 7.39 -5.28
C HIS A 33 -0.97 8.41 -5.22
N ILE A 34 0.28 7.94 -5.07
CA ILE A 34 1.47 8.80 -5.07
C ILE A 34 1.62 9.55 -6.40
N ARG A 35 1.47 8.85 -7.54
CA ARG A 35 1.54 9.50 -8.86
C ARG A 35 0.44 10.52 -9.08
N LEU A 36 -0.78 10.27 -8.61
CA LEU A 36 -1.87 11.24 -8.66
C LEU A 36 -1.54 12.49 -7.86
N LYS A 37 -0.97 12.36 -6.65
CA LYS A 37 -0.50 13.48 -5.84
C LYS A 37 0.58 14.28 -6.58
N ILE A 38 1.60 13.61 -7.14
CA ILE A 38 2.68 14.25 -7.90
C ILE A 38 2.12 15.01 -9.11
N CYS A 39 1.24 14.39 -9.89
CA CYS A 39 0.60 15.02 -11.05
C CYS A 39 -0.21 16.27 -10.68
N ARG A 40 -0.84 16.30 -9.50
CA ARG A 40 -1.58 17.46 -9.00
C ARG A 40 -0.69 18.65 -8.65
N GLN A 41 0.61 18.45 -8.41
CA GLN A 41 1.56 19.53 -8.11
C GLN A 41 1.91 20.39 -9.34
N GLY A 42 1.52 19.98 -10.56
CA GLY A 42 1.69 20.77 -11.77
C GLY A 42 2.98 20.49 -12.53
N LYS A 43 3.63 21.52 -13.08
CA LYS A 43 4.70 21.40 -14.10
C LYS A 43 6.03 20.88 -13.52
N LEU A 44 6.11 19.58 -13.26
CA LEU A 44 7.35 18.85 -12.97
C LEU A 44 7.86 18.16 -14.24
N THR A 45 9.18 17.99 -14.34
CA THR A 45 9.78 17.18 -15.40
C THR A 45 9.56 15.69 -15.12
N ALA A 46 9.60 14.84 -16.15
CA ALA A 46 9.46 13.39 -15.97
C ALA A 46 10.48 12.80 -14.99
N SER A 47 11.73 13.26 -15.05
CA SER A 47 12.78 12.87 -14.08
C SER A 47 12.38 13.24 -12.66
N LYS A 48 11.91 14.48 -12.44
CA LYS A 48 11.56 14.94 -11.10
C LYS A 48 10.35 14.20 -10.53
N MET A 49 9.37 13.88 -11.37
CA MET A 49 8.23 13.05 -10.97
C MET A 49 8.66 11.64 -10.57
N HIS A 50 9.59 11.04 -11.31
CA HIS A 50 10.14 9.73 -10.97
C HIS A 50 10.89 9.76 -9.63
N ASP A 51 11.78 10.74 -9.42
CA ASP A 51 12.55 10.86 -8.19
C ASP A 51 11.62 10.98 -6.97
N ILE A 52 10.61 11.85 -7.04
CA ILE A 52 9.63 12.02 -5.95
C ILE A 52 8.83 10.73 -5.74
N ALA A 53 8.41 10.04 -6.80
CA ALA A 53 7.71 8.77 -6.65
C ALA A 53 8.57 7.74 -5.91
N VAL A 54 9.83 7.58 -6.31
CA VAL A 54 10.79 6.66 -5.67
C VAL A 54 10.97 7.00 -4.19
N ASP A 55 11.06 8.28 -3.82
CA ASP A 55 11.19 8.72 -2.42
C ASP A 55 10.01 8.29 -1.53
N HIS A 56 8.83 8.06 -2.13
CA HIS A 56 7.63 7.61 -1.42
C HIS A 56 7.41 6.09 -1.46
N VAL A 57 7.70 5.44 -2.59
CA VAL A 57 7.24 4.05 -2.84
C VAL A 57 8.27 2.99 -2.48
N ASN A 58 9.52 3.38 -2.18
CA ASN A 58 10.53 2.44 -1.75
C ASN A 58 10.20 1.80 -0.37
N ALA A 59 10.78 0.62 -0.11
CA ALA A 59 10.49 -0.16 1.11
C ALA A 59 10.82 0.60 2.41
N HIS A 60 11.89 1.40 2.42
CA HIS A 60 12.27 2.20 3.58
C HIS A 60 11.17 3.23 3.91
N ALA A 61 10.74 4.02 2.92
CA ALA A 61 9.68 5.01 3.09
C ALA A 61 8.36 4.36 3.55
N GLN A 62 7.98 3.25 2.93
CA GLN A 62 6.81 2.47 3.34
C GLN A 62 6.91 1.96 4.79
N SER A 63 8.09 1.51 5.23
CA SER A 63 8.31 1.09 6.63
C SER A 63 8.14 2.24 7.63
N VAL A 64 8.55 3.46 7.26
CA VAL A 64 8.34 4.66 8.07
C VAL A 64 6.86 4.99 8.17
N TYR A 65 6.12 4.84 7.07
CA TYR A 65 4.66 5.04 7.05
C TYR A 65 3.92 4.03 7.92
N VAL A 66 4.32 2.75 7.91
CA VAL A 66 3.75 1.73 8.79
C VAL A 66 3.81 2.16 10.26
N ASN A 67 4.93 2.75 10.71
CA ASN A 67 5.06 3.20 12.10
C ASN A 67 4.01 4.27 12.48
N LYS A 68 3.61 5.12 11.53
CA LYS A 68 2.54 6.11 11.73
C LYS A 68 1.15 5.46 11.77
N LEU A 69 0.94 4.39 11.00
CA LEU A 69 -0.35 3.73 10.88
C LEU A 69 -0.66 2.76 12.02
N LEU A 70 0.33 2.04 12.54
CA LEU A 70 0.11 0.99 13.55
C LEU A 70 -0.78 1.40 14.74
N PRO A 71 -0.69 2.64 15.29
CA PRO A 71 -1.56 3.06 16.41
C PRO A 71 -3.03 3.27 16.05
N VAL A 72 -3.36 3.45 14.77
CA VAL A 72 -4.72 3.79 14.31
C VAL A 72 -5.42 2.65 13.58
N LEU A 73 -4.74 1.53 13.34
CA LEU A 73 -5.33 0.36 12.70
C LEU A 73 -6.33 -0.33 13.66
N SER A 74 -7.47 -0.73 13.11
CA SER A 74 -8.36 -1.69 13.77
C SER A 74 -7.71 -3.08 13.87
N ASP A 75 -8.25 -3.95 14.73
CA ASP A 75 -7.74 -5.32 14.89
C ASP A 75 -7.76 -6.13 13.58
N ASP A 76 -8.80 -5.95 12.77
CA ASP A 76 -8.93 -6.59 11.45
C ASP A 76 -7.84 -6.10 10.48
N GLU A 77 -7.61 -4.79 10.41
CA GLU A 77 -6.58 -4.18 9.56
C GLU A 77 -5.18 -4.60 10.02
N LEU A 78 -4.93 -4.60 11.33
CA LEU A 78 -3.66 -5.05 11.91
C LEU A 78 -3.40 -6.54 11.63
N SER A 79 -4.45 -7.36 11.65
CA SER A 79 -4.37 -8.79 11.28
C SER A 79 -3.97 -8.98 9.82
N VAL A 80 -4.58 -8.23 8.89
CA VAL A 80 -4.19 -8.24 7.47
C VAL A 80 -2.74 -7.80 7.29
N PHE A 81 -2.34 -6.68 7.90
CA PHE A 81 -0.97 -6.19 7.87
C PHE A 81 0.03 -7.25 8.36
N LYS A 82 -0.23 -7.89 9.50
CA LYS A 82 0.65 -8.94 10.06
C LYS A 82 0.77 -10.14 9.14
N ARG A 83 -0.31 -10.55 8.47
CA ARG A 83 -0.29 -11.65 7.48
C ARG A 83 0.50 -11.29 6.22
N GLY A 84 0.43 -10.04 5.77
CA GLY A 84 1.29 -9.52 4.69
C GLY A 84 2.75 -9.51 5.09
N ARG A 85 3.07 -8.90 6.24
CA ARG A 85 4.43 -8.80 6.76
C ARG A 85 5.11 -10.15 6.93
N ASN A 86 4.37 -11.15 7.40
CA ASN A 86 4.90 -12.49 7.64
C ASN A 86 4.84 -13.40 6.40
N ALA A 87 4.38 -12.91 5.24
CA ALA A 87 4.35 -13.70 4.02
C ALA A 87 5.78 -14.09 3.62
N LYS A 88 5.97 -15.36 3.24
CA LYS A 88 7.28 -15.85 2.77
C LYS A 88 7.55 -15.26 1.39
N VAL A 89 8.54 -14.36 1.32
CA VAL A 89 8.99 -13.78 0.06
C VAL A 89 10.20 -14.59 -0.42
N TYR A 90 10.09 -15.20 -1.59
CA TYR A 90 11.12 -16.13 -2.10
C TYR A 90 12.35 -15.41 -2.68
N SER A 91 12.24 -14.10 -2.97
CA SER A 91 13.34 -13.29 -3.49
C SER A 91 13.29 -11.90 -2.88
N VAL A 92 14.23 -11.62 -1.97
CA VAL A 92 14.49 -10.27 -1.45
C VAL A 92 15.81 -9.80 -2.05
N PRO A 93 15.90 -8.56 -2.56
CA PRO A 93 17.16 -8.02 -3.06
C PRO A 93 18.26 -8.14 -1.99
N ARG A 94 19.45 -8.59 -2.37
CA ARG A 94 20.55 -8.90 -1.45
C ARG A 94 20.96 -7.73 -0.53
N ASN A 95 20.67 -6.50 -0.95
CA ASN A 95 21.02 -5.27 -0.24
C ASN A 95 19.82 -4.59 0.43
N ALA A 96 18.61 -5.16 0.34
CA ALA A 96 17.43 -4.60 0.99
C ALA A 96 17.43 -4.97 2.48
N ASP A 97 17.04 -4.04 3.34
CA ASP A 97 16.74 -4.36 4.73
C ASP A 97 15.50 -5.26 4.76
N LEU A 98 15.68 -6.47 5.29
CA LEU A 98 14.64 -7.50 5.29
C LEU A 98 13.42 -7.07 6.13
N SER A 99 13.64 -6.34 7.22
CA SER A 99 12.57 -5.85 8.08
C SER A 99 11.74 -4.77 7.38
N GLU A 100 12.40 -3.84 6.68
CA GLU A 100 11.71 -2.80 5.89
C GLU A 100 10.90 -3.42 4.75
N TYR A 101 11.48 -4.38 4.05
CA TYR A 101 10.82 -5.08 2.95
C TYR A 101 9.57 -5.85 3.41
N HIS A 102 9.67 -6.56 4.55
CA HIS A 102 8.50 -7.20 5.15
C HIS A 102 7.46 -6.18 5.61
N ALA A 103 7.87 -5.06 6.19
CA ALA A 103 6.93 -4.00 6.58
C ALA A 103 6.18 -3.42 5.37
N ALA A 104 6.88 -3.14 4.28
CA ALA A 104 6.31 -2.68 3.01
C ALA A 104 5.29 -3.71 2.45
N THR A 105 5.66 -4.99 2.39
CA THR A 105 4.74 -6.07 1.96
C THR A 105 3.47 -6.11 2.83
N GLY A 106 3.61 -5.88 4.13
CA GLY A 106 2.49 -5.76 5.06
C GLY A 106 1.57 -4.58 4.75
N LEU A 107 2.16 -3.42 4.45
CA LEU A 107 1.42 -2.21 4.08
C LEU A 107 0.67 -2.39 2.77
N GLU A 108 1.35 -2.89 1.74
CA GLU A 108 0.77 -3.19 0.44
C GLU A 108 -0.42 -4.17 0.60
N ALA A 109 -0.27 -5.23 1.39
CA ALA A 109 -1.37 -6.17 1.64
C ALA A 109 -2.58 -5.51 2.31
N LEU A 110 -2.36 -4.60 3.25
CA LEU A 110 -3.44 -3.82 3.89
C LEU A 110 -4.15 -2.92 2.88
N ILE A 111 -3.40 -2.20 2.05
CA ILE A 111 -3.96 -1.32 1.01
C ILE A 111 -4.78 -2.12 0.02
N GLY A 112 -4.25 -3.23 -0.47
CA GLY A 112 -4.96 -4.11 -1.40
C GLY A 112 -6.25 -4.66 -0.81
N TYR A 113 -6.23 -5.06 0.47
CA TYR A 113 -7.42 -5.49 1.19
C TYR A 113 -8.50 -4.41 1.25
N LEU A 114 -8.14 -3.19 1.66
CA LEU A 114 -9.09 -2.09 1.77
C LEU A 114 -9.65 -1.68 0.40
N PHE A 115 -8.79 -1.66 -0.62
CA PHE A 115 -9.16 -1.33 -2.00
C PHE A 115 -10.19 -2.32 -2.55
N LEU A 116 -9.90 -3.62 -2.46
CA LEU A 116 -10.79 -4.68 -2.95
C LEU A 116 -12.11 -4.73 -2.18
N ARG A 117 -12.13 -4.27 -0.93
CA ARG A 117 -13.33 -4.11 -0.10
C ARG A 117 -14.11 -2.83 -0.36
N GLY A 118 -13.64 -1.97 -1.28
CA GLY A 118 -14.25 -0.68 -1.60
C GLY A 118 -14.21 0.30 -0.43
N LYS A 119 -13.28 0.15 0.51
CA LYS A 119 -13.12 1.00 1.69
C LYS A 119 -12.32 2.27 1.36
N ASN A 120 -12.79 3.01 0.36
CA ASN A 120 -12.10 4.16 -0.21
C ASN A 120 -11.90 5.30 0.81
N ASP A 121 -12.90 5.57 1.66
CA ASP A 121 -12.79 6.62 2.69
C ASP A 121 -11.71 6.29 3.71
N ARG A 122 -11.61 5.01 4.11
CA ARG A 122 -10.58 4.54 5.02
C ARG A 122 -9.19 4.54 4.36
N LEU A 123 -9.10 4.18 3.08
CA LEU A 123 -7.85 4.32 2.32
C LEU A 123 -7.37 5.77 2.31
N ALA A 124 -8.27 6.73 2.02
CA ALA A 124 -7.94 8.15 2.02
C ALA A 124 -7.39 8.59 3.39
N GLU A 125 -8.08 8.24 4.48
CA GLU A 125 -7.62 8.54 5.85
C GLU A 125 -6.21 7.99 6.12
N LEU A 126 -5.91 6.74 5.73
CA LEU A 126 -4.58 6.17 5.93
C LEU A 126 -3.52 6.90 5.09
N PHE A 127 -3.84 7.28 3.83
CA PHE A 127 -2.93 8.09 3.01
C PHE A 127 -2.64 9.46 3.61
N ASP A 128 -3.64 10.14 4.16
CA ASP A 128 -3.49 11.42 4.82
C ASP A 128 -2.54 11.30 6.03
N ILE A 129 -2.69 10.26 6.85
CA ILE A 129 -1.81 10.00 8.00
C ILE A 129 -0.36 9.68 7.56
N MET A 130 -0.20 8.89 6.50
CA MET A 130 1.13 8.50 6.00
C MET A 130 1.91 9.71 5.48
N ILE A 131 1.27 10.51 4.62
CA ILE A 131 1.92 11.54 3.80
C ILE A 131 1.82 12.92 4.46
N GLY A 132 0.96 13.09 5.48
CA GLY A 132 0.78 14.34 6.23
C GLY A 132 -0.05 15.36 5.46
N GLU A 133 -1.28 14.97 5.13
CA GLU A 133 -2.32 15.89 4.63
C GLU A 133 -3.31 16.28 5.74
#